data_AF-A0A1E3HLL1-F1
#
_entry.id   AF-A0A1E3HLL1-F1
#
_cell.length_a   1.000
_cell.length_b   1.000
_cell.length_c   1.000
_cell.angle_alpha   90.00
_cell.angle_beta   90.00
_cell.angle_gamma   90.00
#
_symmetry.space_group_name_H-M   'P 1'
#
loop_
_entity.id
_entity.type
_entity.pdbx_description
1 polymer ?
#
loop_
_entity_poly.entity_id
_entity_poly.type
_entity_poly.pdbx_seq_one_letter_code
_entity_poly.pdbx_strand_id
1 'polypeptide(L)'
;MPETTSTTPSSLDTKESHQTTSFPPDSLTVDPSTGQSKHKCYCAMHLIPSIGGKSSWEGGLPMTNFRGATARVRFSDRESTLLEEGCAGSAIKLSFRSDEPEDYEEVIGEVTKSDLEVMGLWPAYRDSFKTVTGVETGVLVDGEFVNAFQGDPILEIDRTRMVDRDTYHAAHYEFWMTNVWKEELLEQKESGELELWW
;
A
#
# COMPACT_ATOMS: atom_id res chain seq x y z
N MET A 1 4.04 -48.25 -39.09
CA MET A 1 3.81 -48.21 -37.63
C MET A 1 5.15 -48.02 -36.94
N PRO A 2 5.28 -47.14 -35.93
CA PRO A 2 4.84 -45.75 -35.85
C PRO A 2 6.04 -44.78 -35.64
N GLU A 3 5.72 -43.49 -35.73
CA GLU A 3 6.56 -42.31 -35.47
C GLU A 3 7.09 -42.25 -34.04
N THR A 4 8.15 -41.46 -33.82
CA THR A 4 8.26 -40.63 -32.61
C THR A 4 9.22 -39.47 -32.85
N THR A 5 8.64 -38.37 -33.32
CA THR A 5 9.11 -37.01 -33.06
C THR A 5 9.21 -36.81 -31.54
N SER A 6 10.41 -36.57 -31.04
CA SER A 6 10.60 -36.14 -29.64
C SER A 6 10.64 -34.63 -29.60
N THR A 7 9.57 -34.09 -29.05
CA THR A 7 9.20 -32.69 -28.89
C THR A 7 10.19 -31.95 -28.01
N THR A 8 10.66 -30.81 -28.48
CA THR A 8 11.26 -29.75 -27.65
C THR A 8 10.33 -29.42 -26.49
N PRO A 9 10.77 -29.47 -25.22
CA PRO A 9 9.97 -28.90 -24.15
C PRO A 9 9.97 -27.38 -24.32
N SER A 10 8.81 -26.85 -24.73
CA SER A 10 8.48 -25.43 -24.62
C SER A 10 8.48 -25.10 -23.14
N SER A 11 9.54 -24.44 -22.66
CA SER A 11 9.52 -23.76 -21.38
C SER A 11 8.47 -22.66 -21.49
N LEU A 12 7.24 -22.97 -21.06
CA LEU A 12 6.36 -21.92 -20.56
C LEU A 12 7.07 -21.41 -19.32
N ASP A 13 7.82 -20.33 -19.51
CA ASP A 13 8.30 -19.47 -18.43
C ASP A 13 7.05 -18.95 -17.71
N THR A 14 6.59 -19.78 -16.77
CA THR A 14 5.73 -19.33 -15.70
C THR A 14 6.64 -18.38 -14.94
N LYS A 15 6.44 -17.08 -15.16
CA LYS A 15 6.91 -16.05 -14.22
C LYS A 15 6.26 -16.40 -12.89
N GLU A 16 6.87 -17.31 -12.14
CA GLU A 16 6.74 -17.32 -10.69
C GLU A 16 7.21 -15.94 -10.28
N SER A 17 6.24 -15.07 -10.02
CA SER A 17 6.46 -13.79 -9.40
C SER A 17 7.28 -14.07 -8.15
N HIS A 18 8.53 -13.64 -8.15
CA HIS A 18 9.31 -13.49 -6.93
C HIS A 18 8.53 -12.52 -6.04
N GLN A 19 7.57 -13.04 -5.27
CA GLN A 19 6.96 -12.28 -4.18
C GLN A 19 8.10 -12.06 -3.19
N THR A 20 8.67 -10.87 -3.25
CA THR A 20 9.54 -10.33 -2.22
C THR A 20 8.82 -10.50 -0.89
N THR A 21 9.48 -11.11 0.08
CA THR A 21 8.98 -11.35 1.45
C THR A 21 8.83 -10.06 2.27
N SER A 22 8.75 -8.90 1.60
CA SER A 22 8.79 -7.57 2.18
C SER A 22 7.37 -7.00 2.28
N PHE A 23 7.01 -6.49 3.44
CA PHE A 23 5.70 -5.88 3.68
C PHE A 23 5.68 -4.37 3.34
N PRO A 24 4.60 -3.78 2.80
CA PRO A 24 3.44 -4.48 2.25
C PRO A 24 3.83 -5.22 0.96
N PRO A 25 3.15 -6.33 0.65
CA PRO A 25 3.30 -6.99 -0.65
C PRO A 25 2.78 -6.09 -1.78
N ASP A 26 2.95 -6.55 -3.01
CA ASP A 26 2.27 -5.94 -4.16
C ASP A 26 0.75 -5.97 -3.93
N SER A 27 0.13 -4.80 -4.10
CA SER A 27 -1.31 -4.62 -4.04
C SER A 27 -2.06 -5.36 -5.16
N LEU A 28 -1.42 -5.62 -6.29
CA LEU A 28 -2.03 -6.24 -7.45
C LEU A 28 -2.23 -7.73 -7.20
N THR A 29 -3.49 -8.17 -7.24
CA THR A 29 -3.88 -9.58 -7.11
C THR A 29 -4.63 -10.04 -8.34
N VAL A 30 -4.41 -11.28 -8.77
CA VAL A 30 -5.16 -11.89 -9.86
C VAL A 30 -6.23 -12.80 -9.27
N ASP A 31 -7.49 -12.54 -9.63
CA ASP A 31 -8.60 -13.39 -9.26
C ASP A 31 -8.49 -14.73 -10.01
N PRO A 32 -8.32 -15.88 -9.33
CA PRO A 32 -8.09 -17.16 -10.00
C PRO A 32 -9.31 -17.65 -10.77
N SER A 33 -10.51 -17.11 -10.49
CA SER A 33 -11.76 -17.53 -11.14
C SER A 33 -12.07 -16.72 -12.40
N THR A 34 -11.67 -15.45 -12.45
CA THR A 34 -11.98 -14.54 -13.57
C THR A 34 -10.74 -14.11 -14.35
N GLY A 35 -9.54 -14.32 -13.81
CA GLY A 35 -8.28 -13.80 -14.33
C GLY A 35 -8.18 -12.27 -14.26
N GLN A 36 -9.16 -11.59 -13.66
CA GLN A 36 -9.17 -10.13 -13.53
C GLN A 36 -8.18 -9.69 -12.46
N SER A 37 -7.41 -8.66 -12.78
CA SER A 37 -6.52 -8.03 -11.81
C SER A 37 -7.30 -7.05 -10.94
N LYS A 38 -7.05 -7.09 -9.62
CA LYS A 38 -7.70 -6.24 -8.62
C LYS A 38 -6.68 -5.82 -7.58
N HIS A 39 -6.80 -4.58 -7.10
CA HIS A 39 -5.95 -4.08 -6.02
C HIS A 39 -6.53 -4.42 -4.64
N LYS A 40 -5.65 -4.71 -3.69
CA LYS A 40 -5.97 -4.83 -2.26
C LYS A 40 -5.04 -3.95 -1.44
N CYS A 41 -5.61 -3.27 -0.45
CA CYS A 41 -4.85 -2.57 0.56
C CYS A 41 -4.43 -3.57 1.65
N TYR A 42 -3.13 -3.81 1.74
CA TYR A 42 -2.52 -4.74 2.71
C TYR A 42 -2.13 -4.07 4.02
N CYS A 43 -2.70 -2.90 4.37
CA CYS A 43 -2.46 -2.29 5.68
C CYS A 43 -2.77 -3.28 6.81
N ALA A 44 -1.99 -3.25 7.91
CA ALA A 44 -2.15 -4.21 9.00
C ALA A 44 -3.56 -4.18 9.62
N MET A 45 -4.23 -3.03 9.61
CA MET A 45 -5.61 -2.89 10.07
C MET A 45 -6.64 -3.63 9.20
N HIS A 46 -6.24 -4.05 7.98
CA HIS A 46 -7.08 -4.80 7.03
C HIS A 46 -6.70 -6.28 6.96
N LEU A 47 -5.67 -6.70 7.69
CA LEU A 47 -5.24 -8.08 7.73
C LEU A 47 -6.05 -8.87 8.76
N ILE A 48 -6.23 -10.15 8.49
CA ILE A 48 -6.84 -11.07 9.44
C ILE A 48 -5.71 -11.73 10.21
N PRO A 49 -5.65 -11.60 11.55
CA PRO A 49 -4.61 -12.26 12.33
C PRO A 49 -4.67 -13.77 12.15
N SER A 50 -3.58 -14.36 11.62
CA SER A 50 -3.46 -15.81 11.53
C SER A 50 -3.09 -16.40 12.89
N ILE A 51 -3.97 -17.22 13.46
CA ILE A 51 -3.68 -17.96 14.69
C ILE A 51 -2.61 -19.02 14.36
N GLY A 52 -1.38 -18.83 14.83
CA GLY A 52 -0.32 -19.86 14.72
C GLY A 52 1.01 -19.42 14.13
N GLY A 53 1.31 -18.12 14.04
CA GLY A 53 2.67 -17.61 13.78
C GLY A 53 3.23 -17.86 12.38
N LYS A 54 2.43 -18.39 11.44
CA LYS A 54 2.75 -18.29 10.02
C LYS A 54 2.27 -16.93 9.56
N SER A 55 3.19 -16.09 9.09
CA SER A 55 2.89 -14.81 8.44
C SER A 55 2.17 -15.05 7.11
N SER A 56 0.94 -15.57 7.13
CA SER A 56 0.09 -15.57 5.95
C SER A 56 -0.52 -14.18 5.87
N TRP A 57 -0.12 -13.42 4.85
CA TRP A 57 -0.68 -12.11 4.51
C TRP A 57 -2.09 -12.25 3.93
N GLU A 58 -2.90 -13.10 4.56
CA GLU A 58 -4.25 -13.41 4.14
C GLU A 58 -5.18 -12.27 4.54
N GLY A 59 -6.09 -11.93 3.63
CA GLY A 59 -6.95 -10.76 3.77
C GLY A 59 -6.51 -9.60 2.88
N GLY A 60 -6.55 -8.39 3.45
CA GLY A 60 -6.44 -7.14 2.73
C GLY A 60 -7.81 -6.65 2.24
N LEU A 61 -8.01 -5.33 2.30
CA LEU A 61 -9.26 -4.70 1.90
C LEU A 61 -9.27 -4.51 0.38
N PRO A 62 -10.27 -5.04 -0.36
CA PRO A 62 -10.37 -4.78 -1.79
C PRO A 62 -10.50 -3.28 -2.06
N MET A 63 -9.63 -2.78 -2.94
CA MET A 63 -9.67 -1.40 -3.40
C MET A 63 -10.54 -1.36 -4.66
N THR A 64 -11.52 -0.47 -4.69
CA THR A 64 -12.50 -0.37 -5.77
C THR A 64 -12.43 0.99 -6.45
N ASN A 65 -12.85 1.04 -7.72
CA ASN A 65 -12.86 2.28 -8.50
C ASN A 65 -13.60 3.40 -7.76
N PHE A 66 -13.00 4.59 -7.79
CA PHE A 66 -13.57 5.83 -7.25
C PHE A 66 -13.98 5.81 -5.77
N ARG A 67 -13.59 4.78 -5.01
CA ARG A 67 -13.94 4.66 -3.59
C ARG A 67 -12.74 5.00 -2.72
N GLY A 68 -12.82 6.16 -2.06
CA GLY A 68 -11.76 6.68 -1.19
C GLY A 68 -10.48 7.07 -1.94
N ALA A 69 -9.61 7.81 -1.27
CA ALA A 69 -8.30 8.14 -1.81
C ALA A 69 -7.36 6.92 -1.78
N THR A 70 -6.60 6.73 -2.85
CA THR A 70 -5.55 5.72 -2.99
C THR A 70 -4.19 6.42 -2.96
N ALA A 71 -3.20 5.79 -2.33
CA ALA A 71 -1.82 6.23 -2.33
C ALA A 71 -0.96 5.25 -3.13
N ARG A 72 -0.19 5.76 -4.10
CA ARG A 72 0.93 5.00 -4.68
C ARG A 72 2.19 5.31 -3.88
N VAL A 73 2.72 4.29 -3.21
CA VAL A 73 3.88 4.40 -2.33
C VAL A 73 5.12 3.91 -3.07
N ARG A 74 6.16 4.75 -3.15
CA ARG A 74 7.45 4.46 -3.78
C ARG A 74 8.49 4.12 -2.73
N PHE A 75 9.27 3.07 -2.99
CA PHE A 75 10.35 2.62 -2.11
C PHE A 75 11.70 2.72 -2.82
N SER A 76 12.77 2.87 -2.05
CA SER A 76 14.14 2.86 -2.60
C SER A 76 14.66 1.45 -2.89
N ASP A 77 14.08 0.43 -2.29
CA ASP A 77 14.58 -0.95 -2.27
C ASP A 77 13.66 -1.97 -2.95
N ARG A 78 12.52 -1.52 -3.51
CA ARG A 78 11.54 -2.37 -4.19
C ARG A 78 10.58 -1.55 -5.07
N GLU A 79 9.77 -2.27 -5.83
CA GLU A 79 8.70 -1.68 -6.65
C GLU A 79 7.65 -0.95 -5.81
N SER A 80 6.99 0.03 -6.45
CA SER A 80 5.88 0.75 -5.83
C SER A 80 4.66 -0.15 -5.62
N THR A 81 3.85 0.16 -4.62
CA THR A 81 2.59 -0.54 -4.35
C THR A 81 1.47 0.46 -4.07
N LEU A 82 0.22 0.01 -4.13
CA LEU A 82 -0.94 0.81 -3.77
C LEU A 82 -1.45 0.46 -2.37
N LEU A 83 -1.81 1.48 -1.63
CA LEU A 83 -2.54 1.37 -0.37
C LEU A 83 -3.73 2.32 -0.44
N GLU A 84 -4.70 2.16 0.45
CA GLU A 84 -5.54 3.30 0.78
C GLU A 84 -4.63 4.45 1.25
N GLU A 85 -4.93 5.66 0.82
CA GLU A 85 -4.39 6.83 1.51
C GLU A 85 -4.88 6.79 2.97
N GLY A 86 -4.32 7.47 3.95
CA GLY A 86 -4.65 7.22 5.36
C GLY A 86 -3.98 5.94 5.88
N CYS A 87 -4.12 4.79 5.21
CA CYS A 87 -3.29 3.61 5.49
C CYS A 87 -1.82 3.88 5.16
N ALA A 88 -1.53 4.38 3.95
CA ALA A 88 -0.18 4.82 3.57
C ALA A 88 0.33 5.92 4.50
N GLY A 89 -0.46 6.98 4.70
CA GLY A 89 -0.12 8.09 5.58
C GLY A 89 0.26 7.63 6.99
N SER A 90 -0.56 6.76 7.60
CA SER A 90 -0.33 6.26 8.96
C SER A 90 0.89 5.34 9.05
N ALA A 91 1.09 4.44 8.08
CA ALA A 91 2.24 3.54 8.05
C ALA A 91 3.56 4.28 7.87
N ILE A 92 3.59 5.29 6.99
CA ILE A 92 4.76 6.15 6.78
C ILE A 92 5.03 6.99 8.03
N LYS A 93 3.99 7.59 8.63
CA LYS A 93 4.10 8.32 9.90
C LYS A 93 4.70 7.42 10.99
N LEU A 94 4.25 6.18 11.11
CA LEU A 94 4.79 5.21 12.08
C LEU A 94 6.29 4.95 11.86
N SER A 95 6.77 4.96 10.61
CA SER A 95 8.20 4.75 10.28
C SER A 95 9.16 5.79 10.86
N PHE A 96 8.64 6.97 11.24
CA PHE A 96 9.41 8.05 11.87
C PHE A 96 9.55 7.90 13.39
N ARG A 97 8.95 6.89 14.00
CA ARG A 97 9.18 6.62 15.43
C ARG A 97 10.61 6.12 15.67
N SER A 98 11.25 6.71 16.68
CA SER A 98 12.54 6.26 17.20
C SER A 98 12.39 5.44 18.49
N ASP A 99 11.24 5.54 19.15
CA ASP A 99 10.90 4.83 20.37
C ASP A 99 10.24 3.48 20.08
N GLU A 100 10.29 2.59 21.08
CA GLU A 100 9.59 1.32 21.06
C GLU A 100 8.22 1.52 21.76
N PRO A 101 7.08 1.34 21.05
CA PRO A 101 5.76 1.48 21.62
C PRO A 101 5.51 0.47 22.75
N GLU A 102 4.59 0.79 23.65
CA GLU A 102 4.07 -0.18 24.62
C GLU A 102 3.19 -1.22 23.90
N ASP A 103 3.10 -2.43 24.45
CA ASP A 103 2.37 -3.55 23.80
C ASP A 103 0.90 -3.23 23.51
N TYR A 104 0.26 -2.43 24.36
CA TYR A 104 -1.15 -2.02 24.22
C TYR A 104 -1.33 -0.72 23.44
N GLU A 105 -0.24 -0.08 22.99
CA GLU A 105 -0.32 1.18 22.25
C GLU A 105 -0.84 0.91 20.82
N GLU A 106 -1.87 1.64 20.42
CA GLU A 106 -2.39 1.67 19.05
C GLU A 106 -1.36 2.33 18.11
N VAL A 107 -0.88 1.58 17.12
CA VAL A 107 0.19 2.01 16.22
C VAL A 107 -0.26 2.18 14.78
N ILE A 108 -1.36 1.54 14.38
CA ILE A 108 -1.96 1.66 13.05
C ILE A 108 -3.48 1.46 13.11
N GLY A 109 -4.25 2.55 13.06
CA GLY A 109 -5.68 2.49 13.38
C GLY A 109 -5.89 1.96 14.80
N GLU A 110 -6.79 0.99 14.97
CA GLU A 110 -7.05 0.31 16.25
C GLU A 110 -6.07 -0.86 16.53
N VAL A 111 -5.12 -1.14 15.62
CA VAL A 111 -4.17 -2.25 15.79
C VAL A 111 -3.06 -1.84 16.75
N THR A 112 -2.90 -2.61 17.81
CA THR A 112 -1.87 -2.41 18.81
C THR A 112 -0.51 -2.98 18.39
N LYS A 113 0.57 -2.59 19.07
CA LYS A 113 1.88 -3.23 18.87
C LYS A 113 1.80 -4.75 19.12
N SER A 114 1.13 -5.19 20.19
CA SER A 114 0.97 -6.61 20.50
C SER A 114 0.26 -7.37 19.39
N ASP A 115 -0.74 -6.77 18.73
CA ASP A 115 -1.40 -7.39 17.59
C ASP A 115 -0.44 -7.60 16.43
N LEU A 116 0.40 -6.59 16.13
CA LEU A 116 1.46 -6.71 15.12
C LEU A 116 2.48 -7.79 15.47
N GLU A 117 2.86 -7.93 16.74
CA GLU A 117 3.75 -9.02 17.19
C GLU A 117 3.13 -10.41 17.01
N VAL A 118 1.85 -10.56 17.36
CA VAL A 118 1.09 -11.81 17.16
C VAL A 118 0.99 -12.18 15.68
N MET A 119 0.83 -11.18 14.81
CA MET A 119 0.85 -11.36 13.36
C MET A 119 2.27 -11.57 12.80
N GLY A 120 3.32 -11.48 13.62
CA GLY A 120 4.72 -11.58 13.19
C GLY A 120 5.19 -10.39 12.35
N LEU A 121 4.51 -9.26 12.47
CA LEU A 121 4.73 -8.05 11.68
C LEU A 121 5.59 -7.04 12.41
N TRP A 122 5.61 -7.02 13.73
CA TRP A 122 6.47 -6.11 14.46
C TRP A 122 7.89 -6.69 14.59
N PRO A 123 8.97 -5.90 14.36
CA PRO A 123 9.02 -4.50 13.92
C PRO A 123 9.03 -4.31 12.40
N ALA A 124 9.00 -5.39 11.61
CA ALA A 124 9.14 -5.38 10.16
C ALA A 124 8.14 -4.45 9.43
N TYR A 125 6.91 -4.33 9.93
CA TYR A 125 5.87 -3.42 9.45
C TYR A 125 6.34 -1.96 9.54
N ARG A 126 6.85 -1.51 10.69
CA ARG A 126 7.38 -0.15 10.84
C ARG A 126 8.60 0.06 9.94
N ASP A 127 9.51 -0.90 9.98
CA ASP A 127 10.83 -0.74 9.38
C ASP A 127 10.79 -0.78 7.84
N SER A 128 9.83 -1.49 7.25
CA SER A 128 9.68 -1.52 5.79
C SER A 128 9.21 -0.21 5.17
N PHE A 129 8.57 0.67 5.94
CA PHE A 129 8.22 2.02 5.47
C PHE A 129 9.37 3.01 5.64
N LYS A 130 10.50 2.62 6.28
CA LYS A 130 11.70 3.46 6.35
C LYS A 130 12.33 3.70 4.97
N THR A 131 12.10 2.82 4.01
CA THR A 131 12.63 2.94 2.65
C THR A 131 11.70 3.71 1.70
N VAL A 132 10.56 4.23 2.18
CA VAL A 132 9.69 5.07 1.35
C VAL A 132 10.41 6.35 0.95
N THR A 133 10.36 6.65 -0.34
CA THR A 133 10.96 7.84 -0.95
C THR A 133 9.92 8.82 -1.45
N GLY A 134 8.70 8.37 -1.77
CA GLY A 134 7.66 9.26 -2.25
C GLY A 134 6.26 8.67 -2.19
N VAL A 135 5.26 9.56 -2.16
CA VAL A 135 3.84 9.19 -2.15
C VAL A 135 3.09 10.03 -3.18
N GLU A 136 2.29 9.38 -4.01
CA GLU A 136 1.32 10.04 -4.87
C GLU A 136 -0.08 9.79 -4.34
N THR A 137 -0.90 10.84 -4.30
CA THR A 137 -2.33 10.72 -4.01
C THR A 137 -3.10 10.54 -5.30
N GLY A 138 -4.04 9.61 -5.32
CA GLY A 138 -4.84 9.29 -6.49
C GLY A 138 -6.13 8.55 -6.17
N VAL A 139 -6.73 8.01 -7.22
CA VAL A 139 -7.91 7.13 -7.18
C VAL A 139 -7.70 5.98 -8.15
N LEU A 140 -8.50 4.92 -8.01
CA LEU A 140 -8.57 3.87 -9.03
C LEU A 140 -9.65 4.22 -10.06
N VAL A 141 -9.27 4.16 -11.33
CA VAL A 141 -10.14 4.35 -12.52
C VAL A 141 -9.99 3.11 -13.39
N ASP A 142 -11.06 2.34 -13.54
CA ASP A 142 -11.05 1.08 -14.28
C ASP A 142 -9.93 0.11 -13.84
N GLY A 143 -9.62 0.10 -12.54
CA GLY A 143 -8.56 -0.71 -11.94
C GLY A 143 -7.16 -0.10 -12.00
N GLU A 144 -6.97 1.04 -12.68
CA GLU A 144 -5.69 1.70 -12.83
C GLU A 144 -5.58 2.91 -11.89
N PHE A 145 -4.38 3.14 -11.32
CA PHE A 145 -4.14 4.32 -10.50
C PHE A 145 -4.04 5.58 -11.37
N VAL A 146 -4.82 6.60 -11.01
CA VAL A 146 -4.75 7.95 -11.59
C VAL A 146 -4.46 8.94 -10.48
N ASN A 147 -3.39 9.73 -10.62
CA ASN A 147 -3.04 10.78 -9.67
C ASN A 147 -4.16 11.83 -9.61
N ALA A 148 -4.54 12.21 -8.39
CA ALA A 148 -5.68 13.07 -8.10
C ALA A 148 -5.40 14.56 -8.37
N PHE A 149 -4.14 14.95 -8.42
CA PHE A 149 -3.71 16.35 -8.47
C PHE A 149 -3.19 16.74 -9.86
N GLN A 150 -3.39 18.00 -10.23
CA GLN A 150 -2.88 18.57 -11.47
C GLN A 150 -1.35 18.51 -11.50
N GLY A 151 -0.80 18.05 -12.62
CA GLY A 151 0.66 17.92 -12.82
C GLY A 151 1.29 16.69 -12.18
N ASP A 152 0.48 15.77 -11.65
CA ASP A 152 0.90 14.49 -11.06
C ASP A 152 2.02 14.62 -9.99
N PRO A 153 1.85 15.51 -8.99
CA PRO A 153 2.85 15.75 -7.96
C PRO A 153 3.06 14.51 -7.08
N ILE A 154 4.27 14.41 -6.55
CA ILE A 154 4.70 13.39 -5.58
C ILE A 154 5.13 14.13 -4.31
N LEU A 155 4.66 13.68 -3.16
CA LEU A 155 5.22 14.07 -1.87
C LEU A 155 6.53 13.30 -1.68
N GLU A 156 7.66 13.97 -1.87
CA GLU A 156 8.98 13.39 -1.62
C GLU A 156 9.22 13.25 -0.10
N ILE A 157 9.57 12.04 0.34
CA ILE A 157 9.86 11.74 1.74
C ILE A 157 11.33 12.04 2.04
N ASP A 158 11.60 13.31 2.34
CA ASP A 158 12.92 13.76 2.75
C ASP A 158 13.13 13.56 4.25
N ARG A 159 13.80 12.47 4.62
CA ARG A 159 14.11 12.12 6.02
C ARG A 159 15.11 13.06 6.71
N THR A 160 15.72 13.99 5.98
CA THR A 160 16.56 15.04 6.58
C THR A 160 15.74 16.25 7.03
N ARG A 161 14.53 16.41 6.48
CA ARG A 161 13.60 17.51 6.78
C ARG A 161 12.39 17.04 7.59
N MET A 162 11.87 15.86 7.26
CA MET A 162 10.87 15.12 8.03
C MET A 162 11.65 14.23 9.00
N VAL A 163 11.88 14.72 10.21
CA VAL A 163 12.73 14.04 11.21
C VAL A 163 11.93 13.25 12.23
N ASP A 164 10.62 13.50 12.31
CA ASP A 164 9.69 12.90 13.25
C ASP A 164 8.27 12.81 12.66
N ARG A 165 7.34 12.29 13.45
CA ARG A 165 5.93 12.12 13.05
C ARG A 165 5.23 13.44 12.75
N ASP A 166 5.60 14.51 13.45
CA ASP A 166 4.90 15.80 13.39
C ASP A 166 5.34 16.59 12.16
N THR A 167 6.64 16.60 11.86
CA THR A 167 7.21 17.17 10.64
C THR A 167 6.72 16.44 9.39
N TYR A 168 6.61 15.11 9.43
CA TYR A 168 5.95 14.35 8.36
C TYR A 168 4.47 14.75 8.21
N HIS A 169 3.71 14.76 9.32
CA HIS A 169 2.28 15.08 9.27
C HIS A 169 2.02 16.51 8.73
N ALA A 170 2.83 17.48 9.14
CA ALA A 170 2.78 18.85 8.64
C ALA A 170 3.06 18.92 7.14
N ALA A 171 4.11 18.25 6.66
CA ALA A 171 4.45 18.23 5.23
C ALA A 171 3.39 17.51 4.39
N HIS A 172 2.84 16.41 4.90
CA HIS A 172 1.74 15.68 4.26
C HIS A 172 0.48 16.55 4.15
N TYR A 173 0.11 17.24 5.24
CA TYR A 173 -1.01 18.18 5.25
C TYR A 173 -0.78 19.35 4.28
N GLU A 174 0.41 19.95 4.27
CA GLU A 174 0.75 21.03 3.34
C GLU A 174 0.67 20.57 1.88
N PHE A 175 1.22 19.40 1.56
CA PHE A 175 1.12 18.81 0.22
C PHE A 175 -0.35 18.66 -0.20
N TRP A 176 -1.19 18.15 0.70
CA TRP A 176 -2.62 18.00 0.45
C TRP A 176 -3.34 19.33 0.23
N MET A 177 -3.01 20.37 0.99
CA MET A 177 -3.69 21.67 0.94
C MET A 177 -3.22 22.56 -0.23
N THR A 178 -2.01 22.35 -0.72
CA THR A 178 -1.40 23.19 -1.76
C THR A 178 -1.64 22.66 -3.17
N ASN A 179 -1.89 21.35 -3.32
CA ASN A 179 -2.13 20.76 -4.63
C ASN A 179 -3.58 20.89 -5.08
N VAL A 180 -3.74 21.21 -6.37
CA VAL A 180 -5.05 21.40 -7.00
C VAL A 180 -5.53 20.07 -7.55
N TRP A 181 -6.76 19.69 -7.22
CA TRP A 181 -7.39 18.48 -7.75
C TRP A 181 -7.66 18.60 -9.26
N LYS A 182 -7.56 17.47 -9.98
CA LYS A 182 -8.01 17.37 -11.37
C LYS A 182 -9.53 17.49 -11.44
N GLU A 183 -10.02 18.34 -12.34
CA GLU A 183 -11.45 18.66 -12.45
C GLU A 183 -12.29 17.42 -12.78
N GLU A 184 -11.77 16.55 -13.64
CA GLU A 184 -12.42 15.30 -14.04
C GLU A 184 -12.61 14.30 -12.88
N LEU A 185 -11.90 14.48 -11.76
CA LEU A 185 -12.04 13.67 -10.55
C LEU A 185 -12.86 14.38 -9.44
N LEU A 186 -13.12 15.69 -9.59
CA LEU A 186 -13.90 16.46 -8.61
C LEU A 186 -15.39 16.12 -8.65
N GLU A 187 -15.95 15.86 -9.84
CA GLU A 187 -17.36 15.46 -9.98
C GLU A 187 -17.68 14.17 -9.21
N GLN A 188 -16.69 13.28 -9.09
CA GLN A 188 -16.76 12.03 -8.32
C GLN A 188 -16.45 12.21 -6.83
N LYS A 189 -15.78 13.30 -6.47
CA LYS A 189 -15.59 13.70 -5.08
C LYS A 189 -16.89 14.22 -4.46
N GLU A 190 -17.60 15.05 -5.22
CA GLU A 190 -18.84 15.71 -4.79
C GLU A 190 -20.05 14.77 -4.74
N SER A 191 -20.01 13.63 -5.45
CA SER A 191 -21.01 12.56 -5.35
C SER A 191 -21.00 11.82 -4.01
N GLY A 192 -20.01 12.07 -3.15
CA GLY A 192 -19.83 11.37 -1.87
C GLY A 192 -19.15 10.01 -2.01
N GLU A 193 -18.60 9.68 -3.18
CA GLU A 193 -17.90 8.41 -3.43
C GLU A 193 -16.44 8.45 -2.92
N LEU A 194 -15.88 9.64 -2.74
CA LEU A 194 -14.59 9.87 -2.09
C LEU A 194 -14.76 10.26 -0.61
N GLU A 195 -14.80 9.26 0.28
CA GLU A 195 -14.59 9.49 1.71
C GLU A 195 -13.10 9.74 1.99
N LEU A 196 -12.84 10.84 2.69
CA LEU A 196 -11.50 11.29 3.03
C LEU A 196 -11.36 11.22 4.56
N TRP A 197 -10.58 10.25 5.03
CA TRP A 197 -10.32 10.02 6.45
C TRP A 197 -8.96 10.64 6.82
N TRP A 198 -8.98 11.73 7.62
CA TRP A 198 -7.78 12.34 8.23
C TRP A 198 -7.95 12.43 9.74
#